data_AF-A0AA95GJY5-F1
#
_entry.id   AF-A0AA95GJY5-F1
#
_cell.length_a   1.000
_cell.length_b   1.000
_cell.length_c   1.000
_cell.angle_alpha   90.00
_cell.angle_beta   90.00
_cell.angle_gamma   90.00
#
_symmetry.space_group_name_H-M   'P 1'
#
loop_
_entity.id
_entity.type
_entity.pdbx_description
1 polymer ?
#
loop_
_entity_poly.entity_id
_entity_poly.type
_entity_poly.pdbx_seq_one_letter_code
_entity_poly.pdbx_strand_id
1 'polypeptide(L)'
;MKNNLTCYFIGILLILFSNLVFSAPSGTISFEGKIIESPCVLSLTQSSANTLTVQMGVFMKDKVPTVRGEKIPGSEKPIEIKLDRCPNGSGYSIYPKIKMTAPNDKFHDKLIKLDESGAEGIAIGLYDSNGKLLDITKQYEHHAPFDNSNPFIIELKAAYIANGQKVKAGQANATMNFEILYK
;
A
#
# COMPACT_ATOMS: atom_id res chain seq x y z
N MET A 1 -100.36 -37.90 -1.55
CA MET A 1 -100.83 -36.96 -0.51
C MET A 1 -99.63 -36.32 0.16
N LYS A 2 -99.56 -34.97 0.14
CA LYS A 2 -98.75 -34.07 1.01
C LYS A 2 -97.23 -34.24 0.98
N ASN A 3 -96.40 -33.19 1.05
CA ASN A 3 -96.53 -31.74 0.92
C ASN A 3 -95.10 -31.18 0.91
N ASN A 4 -94.92 -30.03 0.27
CA ASN A 4 -93.72 -29.21 0.24
C ASN A 4 -93.13 -28.91 1.63
N LEU A 5 -91.80 -28.83 1.74
CA LEU A 5 -91.15 -27.94 2.71
C LEU A 5 -89.73 -27.55 2.28
N THR A 6 -89.62 -26.32 1.79
CA THR A 6 -88.39 -25.52 1.68
C THR A 6 -87.72 -25.34 3.05
N CYS A 7 -86.41 -25.59 3.14
CA CYS A 7 -85.57 -25.09 4.23
C CYS A 7 -84.26 -24.53 3.67
N TYR A 8 -84.18 -23.21 3.73
CA TYR A 8 -83.00 -22.37 3.52
C TYR A 8 -81.98 -22.71 4.61
N PHE A 9 -80.78 -23.17 4.24
CA PHE A 9 -79.64 -23.18 5.16
C PHE A 9 -78.54 -22.31 4.58
N ILE A 10 -78.29 -21.20 5.28
CA ILE A 10 -77.20 -20.27 5.08
C ILE A 10 -75.89 -21.05 5.25
N GLY A 11 -75.19 -21.28 4.14
CA GLY A 11 -73.85 -21.86 4.15
C GLY A 11 -72.85 -20.82 4.67
N ILE A 12 -72.35 -21.05 5.89
CA ILE A 12 -71.28 -20.27 6.52
C ILE A 12 -70.02 -20.35 5.65
N LEU A 13 -69.53 -19.19 5.21
CA LEU A 13 -68.29 -19.02 4.46
C LEU A 13 -67.08 -19.30 5.38
N LEU A 14 -66.52 -20.50 5.30
CA LEU A 14 -65.25 -20.85 5.94
C LEU A 14 -64.10 -20.39 5.03
N ILE A 15 -63.61 -19.17 5.28
CA ILE A 15 -62.36 -18.68 4.68
C ILE A 15 -61.21 -19.43 5.33
N LEU A 16 -60.68 -20.44 4.65
CA LEU A 16 -59.40 -21.06 4.97
C LEU A 16 -58.32 -20.01 4.71
N PHE A 17 -57.91 -19.29 5.76
CA PHE A 17 -56.66 -18.53 5.74
C PHE A 17 -55.52 -19.54 5.60
N SER A 18 -55.07 -19.76 4.36
CA SER A 18 -53.81 -20.43 4.10
C SER A 18 -52.71 -19.55 4.67
N ASN A 19 -52.03 -20.02 5.72
CA ASN A 19 -50.84 -19.35 6.23
C ASN A 19 -49.82 -19.29 5.09
N LEU A 20 -49.66 -18.11 4.47
CA LEU A 20 -48.52 -17.83 3.61
C LEU A 20 -47.29 -17.82 4.52
N VAL A 21 -46.62 -18.97 4.65
CA VAL A 21 -45.29 -19.02 5.25
C VAL A 21 -44.37 -18.29 4.27
N PHE A 22 -44.20 -16.99 4.47
CA PHE A 22 -43.10 -16.25 3.88
C PHE A 22 -41.82 -16.78 4.53
N SER A 23 -41.15 -17.72 3.85
CA SER A 23 -39.75 -18.01 4.16
C SER A 23 -38.97 -16.73 3.90
N ALA A 24 -38.48 -16.10 4.97
CA ALA A 24 -37.58 -14.96 4.81
C ALA A 24 -36.36 -15.43 4.00
N PRO A 25 -35.90 -14.68 2.99
CA PRO A 25 -34.68 -15.03 2.28
C PRO A 25 -33.55 -15.20 3.30
N SER A 26 -33.06 -16.42 3.42
CA SER A 26 -31.96 -16.76 4.30
C SER A 26 -30.80 -17.25 3.45
N GLY A 27 -29.60 -16.88 3.87
CA GLY A 27 -28.34 -17.25 3.23
C GLY A 27 -27.30 -17.56 4.28
N THR A 28 -26.25 -18.26 3.90
CA THR A 28 -25.13 -18.61 4.78
C THR A 28 -23.91 -17.80 4.38
N ILE A 29 -23.33 -17.07 5.33
CA ILE A 29 -22.00 -16.47 5.18
C ILE A 29 -20.99 -17.46 5.75
N SER A 30 -20.05 -17.90 4.92
CA SER A 30 -18.92 -18.73 5.36
C SER A 30 -17.66 -17.87 5.41
N PHE A 31 -16.88 -18.02 6.48
CA PHE A 31 -15.62 -17.32 6.68
C PHE A 31 -14.48 -18.32 6.59
N GLU A 32 -13.58 -18.12 5.64
CA GLU A 32 -12.36 -18.91 5.48
C GLU A 32 -11.15 -18.01 5.70
N GLY A 33 -10.16 -18.49 6.46
CA GLY A 33 -8.96 -17.73 6.76
C GLY A 33 -7.88 -18.61 7.38
N LYS A 34 -6.63 -18.16 7.31
CA LYS A 34 -5.46 -18.84 7.87
C LYS A 34 -4.60 -17.84 8.65
N ILE A 35 -4.16 -18.23 9.85
CA ILE A 35 -3.17 -17.48 10.64
C ILE A 35 -1.82 -18.19 10.46
N ILE A 36 -0.77 -17.45 10.12
CA ILE A 36 0.59 -17.98 9.89
C ILE A 36 1.56 -17.39 10.93
N GLU A 37 2.54 -18.20 11.32
CA GLU A 37 3.49 -17.88 12.39
C GLU A 37 4.90 -17.73 11.79
N SER A 38 5.20 -16.53 11.27
CA SER A 38 6.53 -15.89 11.15
C SER A 38 6.47 -14.73 10.13
N PRO A 39 7.08 -13.56 10.37
CA PRO A 39 7.30 -12.57 9.30
C PRO A 39 8.46 -13.00 8.38
N CYS A 40 8.56 -12.43 7.18
CA CYS A 40 9.77 -12.61 6.37
C CYS A 40 11.01 -12.07 7.09
N VAL A 41 12.17 -12.62 6.76
CA VAL A 41 13.47 -12.15 7.21
C VAL A 41 13.92 -11.04 6.27
N LEU A 42 14.08 -9.83 6.83
CA LEU A 42 14.56 -8.68 6.07
C LEU A 42 16.07 -8.81 5.79
N SER A 43 16.44 -8.63 4.53
CA SER A 43 17.81 -8.52 4.06
C SER A 43 17.92 -7.28 3.18
N LEU A 44 18.97 -6.49 3.38
CA LEU A 44 19.24 -5.27 2.61
C LEU A 44 20.58 -5.45 1.90
N THR A 45 20.60 -5.30 0.57
CA THR A 45 21.86 -5.35 -0.19
C THR A 45 22.73 -4.18 0.22
N GLN A 46 23.96 -4.44 0.70
CA GLN A 46 24.91 -3.44 1.22
C GLN A 46 24.61 -2.93 2.65
N SER A 47 24.24 -3.83 3.56
CA SER A 47 23.95 -3.50 4.96
C SER A 47 24.84 -4.24 5.95
N SER A 48 25.23 -3.54 7.01
CA SER A 48 25.46 -4.15 8.32
C SER A 48 24.16 -4.06 9.13
N ALA A 49 23.53 -5.19 9.41
CA ALA A 49 22.55 -5.35 10.50
C ALA A 49 21.27 -4.49 10.46
N ASN A 50 20.72 -4.16 9.27
CA ASN A 50 19.40 -3.50 9.00
C ASN A 50 19.46 -2.02 8.54
N THR A 51 20.64 -1.46 8.30
CA THR A 51 20.79 -0.11 7.71
C THR A 51 21.26 -0.21 6.26
N LEU A 52 20.57 0.47 5.34
CA LEU A 52 21.00 0.63 3.94
C LEU A 52 21.52 2.05 3.73
N THR A 53 22.74 2.17 3.20
CA THR A 53 23.30 3.46 2.78
C THR A 53 23.28 3.56 1.26
N VAL A 54 22.47 4.47 0.72
CA VAL A 54 22.42 4.74 -0.73
C VAL A 54 23.38 5.88 -1.06
N GLN A 55 24.39 5.60 -1.87
CA GLN A 55 25.33 6.60 -2.35
C GLN A 55 24.69 7.46 -3.44
N MET A 56 24.08 8.57 -3.03
CA MET A 56 23.34 9.46 -3.94
C MET A 56 24.23 10.19 -4.95
N GLY A 57 25.51 10.42 -4.62
CA GLY A 57 26.49 11.06 -5.49
C GLY A 57 26.55 12.59 -5.33
N VAL A 58 27.39 13.24 -6.16
CA VAL A 58 27.65 14.68 -6.12
C VAL A 58 27.17 15.32 -7.41
N PHE A 59 26.40 16.39 -7.31
CA PHE A 59 25.83 17.11 -8.45
C PHE A 59 26.14 18.61 -8.38
N MET A 60 26.41 19.21 -9.52
CA MET A 60 26.58 20.65 -9.63
C MET A 60 25.22 21.35 -9.48
N LYS A 61 25.20 22.48 -8.77
CA LYS A 61 23.96 23.24 -8.50
C LYS A 61 23.23 23.70 -9.78
N ASP A 62 23.97 23.89 -10.87
CA ASP A 62 23.44 24.31 -12.17
C ASP A 62 22.71 23.19 -12.92
N LYS A 63 22.84 21.94 -12.46
CA LYS A 63 22.08 20.78 -12.96
C LYS A 63 20.73 20.61 -12.27
N VAL A 64 20.47 21.36 -11.20
CA VAL A 64 19.16 21.33 -10.55
C VAL A 64 18.13 21.99 -11.46
N PRO A 65 17.05 21.28 -11.85
CA PRO A 65 16.00 21.87 -12.67
C PRO A 65 15.32 23.05 -11.96
N THR A 66 14.79 23.99 -12.76
CA THR A 66 14.01 25.11 -12.23
C THR A 66 12.57 24.72 -11.93
N VAL A 67 12.06 23.69 -12.61
CA VAL A 67 10.68 23.22 -12.45
C VAL A 67 10.58 22.33 -11.20
N ARG A 68 9.67 22.71 -10.30
CA ARG A 68 9.38 21.92 -9.10
C ARG A 68 8.90 20.51 -9.48
N GLY A 69 9.44 19.50 -8.81
CA GLY A 69 9.08 18.09 -9.00
C GLY A 69 9.92 17.37 -10.05
N GLU A 70 10.77 18.08 -10.80
CA GLU A 70 11.69 17.45 -11.74
C GLU A 70 12.90 16.82 -11.04
N LYS A 71 13.31 15.65 -11.55
CA LYS A 71 14.52 14.94 -11.11
C LYS A 71 15.76 15.69 -11.59
N ILE A 72 16.76 15.81 -10.72
CA ILE A 72 18.12 16.15 -11.17
C ILE A 72 18.58 15.03 -12.12
N PRO A 73 18.97 15.35 -13.37
CA PRO A 73 19.40 14.33 -14.34
C PRO A 73 20.54 13.46 -13.79
N GLY A 74 20.38 12.14 -13.90
CA GLY A 74 21.38 11.16 -13.44
C GLY A 74 21.45 10.94 -11.92
N SER A 75 20.56 11.57 -11.14
CA SER A 75 20.50 11.37 -9.67
C SER A 75 19.76 10.12 -9.23
N GLU A 76 19.13 9.40 -10.15
CA GLU A 76 18.38 8.18 -9.83
C GLU A 76 19.32 7.05 -9.36
N LYS A 77 19.01 6.46 -8.20
CA LYS A 77 19.71 5.33 -7.60
C LYS A 77 18.73 4.21 -7.28
N PRO A 78 19.04 2.94 -7.64
CA PRO A 78 18.21 1.81 -7.28
C PRO A 78 18.31 1.51 -5.78
N ILE A 79 17.23 1.00 -5.22
CA ILE A 79 17.09 0.51 -3.85
C ILE A 79 16.41 -0.86 -3.93
N GLU A 80 17.06 -1.88 -3.36
CA GLU A 80 16.49 -3.22 -3.26
C GLU A 80 16.24 -3.56 -1.79
N ILE A 81 14.98 -3.84 -1.46
CA ILE A 81 14.58 -4.41 -0.18
C ILE A 81 14.30 -5.90 -0.40
N LYS A 82 15.08 -6.79 0.22
CA LYS A 82 14.95 -8.24 0.04
C LYS A 82 14.27 -8.87 1.23
N LEU A 83 13.26 -9.69 0.96
CA LEU A 83 12.53 -10.46 1.95
C LEU A 83 12.80 -11.94 1.72
N ASP A 84 13.60 -12.50 2.60
CA ASP A 84 13.99 -13.90 2.62
C ASP A 84 13.08 -14.72 3.53
N ARG A 85 12.95 -16.02 3.27
CA ARG A 85 12.29 -16.98 4.17
C ARG A 85 10.87 -16.54 4.60
N CYS A 86 10.13 -15.91 3.71
CA CYS A 86 8.72 -15.60 3.93
C CYS A 86 7.91 -16.89 4.07
N PRO A 87 6.91 -16.95 4.98
CA PRO A 87 6.10 -18.15 5.12
C PRO A 87 5.26 -18.38 3.88
N ASN A 88 5.55 -19.49 3.20
CA ASN A 88 4.83 -20.01 2.07
C ASN A 88 3.64 -20.83 2.60
N GLY A 89 2.56 -20.14 2.95
CA GLY A 89 1.31 -20.75 3.32
C GLY A 89 0.44 -21.07 2.09
N SER A 90 0.67 -22.22 1.45
CA SER A 90 -0.39 -23.01 0.76
C SER A 90 -1.50 -22.21 0.03
N GLY A 91 -1.16 -21.43 -1.00
CA GLY A 91 -2.15 -20.85 -1.94
C GLY A 91 -2.69 -19.45 -1.61
N TYR A 92 -2.14 -18.74 -0.62
CA TYR A 92 -2.50 -17.35 -0.31
C TYR A 92 -1.40 -16.37 -0.72
N SER A 93 -1.78 -15.25 -1.35
CA SER A 93 -0.85 -14.16 -1.68
C SER A 93 -0.64 -13.25 -0.48
N ILE A 94 0.61 -13.13 -0.02
CA ILE A 94 1.00 -12.13 0.97
C ILE A 94 1.38 -10.84 0.22
N TYR A 95 0.78 -9.72 0.61
CA TYR A 95 1.09 -8.40 0.04
C TYR A 95 1.78 -7.53 1.10
N PRO A 96 3.11 -7.38 1.07
CA PRO A 96 3.79 -6.52 2.00
C PRO A 96 3.42 -5.06 1.75
N LYS A 97 3.08 -4.35 2.82
CA LYS A 97 2.95 -2.89 2.81
C LYS A 97 4.19 -2.28 3.45
N ILE A 98 4.77 -1.30 2.78
CA ILE A 98 5.89 -0.53 3.31
C ILE A 98 5.33 0.78 3.89
N LYS A 99 5.48 0.95 5.19
CA LYS A 99 5.25 2.23 5.85
C LYS A 99 6.57 2.97 5.92
N MET A 100 6.65 4.13 5.30
CA MET A 100 7.83 4.99 5.30
C MET A 100 7.64 6.11 6.33
N THR A 101 8.71 6.51 7.02
CA THR A 101 8.68 7.61 7.99
C THR A 101 9.95 8.44 7.86
N ALA A 102 9.78 9.70 7.46
CA ALA A 102 10.84 10.70 7.40
C ALA A 102 10.24 12.10 7.55
N PRO A 103 11.03 13.14 7.87
CA PRO A 103 10.58 14.51 7.76
C PRO A 103 10.24 14.87 6.31
N ASN A 104 9.08 15.48 6.09
CA ASN A 104 8.63 15.89 4.77
C ASN A 104 9.26 17.23 4.37
N ASP A 105 9.56 17.39 3.08
CA ASP A 105 9.96 18.69 2.54
C ASP A 105 8.80 19.70 2.66
N LYS A 106 9.12 20.92 3.12
CA LYS A 106 8.12 21.97 3.37
C LYS A 106 7.43 22.46 2.10
N PHE A 107 8.11 22.38 0.97
CA PHE A 107 7.63 22.89 -0.31
C PHE A 107 7.03 21.78 -1.15
N HIS A 108 7.30 20.51 -0.85
CA HIS A 108 6.69 19.35 -1.49
C HIS A 108 6.56 18.17 -0.51
N ASP A 109 5.41 18.06 0.15
CA ASP A 109 5.10 17.12 1.24
C ASP A 109 5.36 15.63 0.94
N LYS A 110 5.25 15.20 -0.31
CA LYS A 110 5.57 13.82 -0.74
C LYS A 110 7.07 13.49 -0.77
N LEU A 111 7.94 14.49 -0.63
CA LEU A 111 9.39 14.32 -0.71
C LEU A 111 10.01 14.32 0.68
N ILE A 112 11.15 13.64 0.80
CA ILE A 112 11.95 13.57 2.02
C ILE A 112 12.80 14.83 2.13
N LYS A 113 12.68 15.54 3.25
CA LYS A 113 13.50 16.71 3.58
C LYS A 113 14.96 16.29 3.76
N LEU A 114 15.88 17.14 3.31
CA LEU A 114 17.29 17.01 3.66
C LEU A 114 17.55 17.40 5.13
N ASP A 115 18.65 16.91 5.68
CA ASP A 115 19.15 17.27 6.99
C ASP A 115 19.44 18.78 7.08
N GLU A 116 19.43 19.34 8.29
CA GLU A 116 19.63 20.77 8.51
C GLU A 116 21.04 21.23 8.08
N SER A 117 21.16 22.51 7.71
CA SER A 117 22.42 23.12 7.23
C SER A 117 22.98 22.51 5.92
N GLY A 118 22.21 21.67 5.24
CA GLY A 118 22.54 21.10 3.94
C GLY A 118 22.24 22.00 2.73
N ALA A 119 22.20 21.39 1.54
CA ALA A 119 21.76 22.02 0.30
C ALA A 119 20.29 22.48 0.41
N GLU A 120 19.97 23.57 -0.28
CA GLU A 120 18.59 24.09 -0.38
C GLU A 120 18.07 23.99 -1.81
N GLY A 121 16.75 24.05 -2.00
CA GLY A 121 16.12 23.98 -3.32
C GLY A 121 15.89 22.56 -3.84
N ILE A 122 16.28 21.54 -3.08
CA ILE A 122 16.17 20.14 -3.45
C ILE A 122 15.68 19.28 -2.27
N ALA A 123 15.12 18.13 -2.59
CA ALA A 123 14.66 17.10 -1.67
C ALA A 123 14.92 15.70 -2.28
N ILE A 124 14.65 14.62 -1.53
CA ILE A 124 14.75 13.25 -2.06
C ILE A 124 13.35 12.70 -2.35
N GLY A 125 13.13 12.23 -3.58
CA GLY A 125 11.93 11.51 -3.98
C GLY A 125 12.18 10.01 -4.02
N LEU A 126 11.17 9.23 -3.62
CA LEU A 126 11.16 7.78 -3.78
C LEU A 126 10.18 7.37 -4.86
N TYR A 127 10.55 6.35 -5.63
CA TYR A 127 9.80 5.87 -6.77
C TYR A 127 9.64 4.36 -6.70
N ASP A 128 8.51 3.85 -7.18
CA ASP A 128 8.38 2.42 -7.45
C ASP A 128 9.18 2.00 -8.70
N SER A 129 9.20 0.71 -9.00
CA SER A 129 9.86 0.14 -10.17
C SER A 129 9.36 0.73 -11.50
N ASN A 130 8.08 1.14 -11.55
CA ASN A 130 7.47 1.79 -12.72
C ASN A 130 7.83 3.29 -12.84
N GLY A 131 8.59 3.83 -11.88
CA GLY A 131 9.00 5.23 -11.88
C GLY A 131 7.90 6.19 -11.40
N LYS A 132 6.86 5.69 -10.73
CA LYS A 132 5.83 6.53 -10.09
C LYS A 132 6.35 7.04 -8.75
N LEU A 133 6.22 8.35 -8.54
CA LEU A 133 6.57 8.98 -7.26
C LEU A 133 5.68 8.42 -6.14
N LEU A 134 6.32 7.95 -5.08
CA LEU A 134 5.68 7.51 -3.86
C LEU A 134 5.33 8.70 -2.97
N ASP A 135 4.16 8.63 -2.36
CA ASP A 135 3.71 9.60 -1.36
C ASP A 135 4.15 9.08 0.02
N ILE A 136 5.26 9.61 0.54
CA ILE A 136 5.83 9.15 1.82
C ILE A 136 4.91 9.41 3.03
N THR A 137 3.87 10.23 2.86
CA THR A 137 2.85 10.47 3.89
C THR A 137 1.86 9.31 4.02
N LYS A 138 1.91 8.35 3.09
CA LYS A 138 1.01 7.19 3.01
C LYS A 138 1.80 5.90 3.07
N GLN A 139 1.10 4.82 3.42
CA GLN A 139 1.65 3.48 3.25
C GLN A 139 1.72 3.15 1.75
N TYR A 140 2.85 2.61 1.33
CA TYR A 140 3.02 2.07 -0.02
C TYR A 140 2.66 0.57 0.01
N GLU A 141 1.67 0.19 -0.78
CA GLU A 141 1.32 -1.21 -0.97
C GLU A 141 2.03 -1.72 -2.22
N HIS A 142 2.90 -2.70 -2.04
CA HIS A 142 3.54 -3.33 -3.18
C HIS A 142 2.57 -4.34 -3.78
N HIS A 143 2.08 -4.05 -4.98
CA HIS A 143 1.01 -4.83 -5.61
C HIS A 143 1.49 -6.08 -6.35
N ALA A 144 2.78 -6.41 -6.30
CA ALA A 144 3.24 -7.70 -6.80
C ALA A 144 2.95 -8.78 -5.76
N PRO A 145 2.23 -9.86 -6.13
CA PRO A 145 2.06 -10.99 -5.24
C PRO A 145 3.41 -11.65 -4.98
N PHE A 146 3.58 -12.21 -3.79
CA PHE A 146 4.69 -13.11 -3.52
C PHE A 146 4.67 -14.27 -4.52
N ASP A 147 5.62 -14.32 -5.45
CA ASP A 147 5.68 -15.29 -6.56
C ASP A 147 6.47 -16.55 -6.19
N ASN A 148 6.62 -16.83 -4.89
CA ASN A 148 7.54 -17.83 -4.34
C ASN A 148 9.01 -17.61 -4.71
N SER A 149 9.39 -16.45 -5.26
CA SER A 149 10.79 -16.07 -5.35
C SER A 149 11.39 -15.94 -3.95
N ASN A 150 12.58 -16.49 -3.79
CA ASN A 150 13.36 -16.36 -2.57
C ASN A 150 14.78 -15.92 -2.97
N PRO A 151 15.16 -14.65 -2.72
CA PRO A 151 14.39 -13.62 -2.02
C PRO A 151 13.27 -13.01 -2.87
N PHE A 152 12.21 -12.54 -2.21
CA PHE A 152 11.28 -11.58 -2.80
C PHE A 152 11.88 -10.18 -2.75
N ILE A 153 11.92 -9.50 -3.89
CA ILE A 153 12.63 -8.23 -4.04
C ILE A 153 11.63 -7.13 -4.29
N ILE A 154 11.62 -6.13 -3.40
CA ILE A 154 10.89 -4.88 -3.63
C ILE A 154 11.89 -3.87 -4.19
N GLU A 155 11.70 -3.55 -5.46
CA GLU A 155 12.50 -2.56 -6.17
C GLU A 155 11.92 -1.16 -6.00
N LEU A 156 12.74 -0.27 -5.48
CA LEU A 156 12.48 1.15 -5.35
C LEU A 156 13.61 1.95 -6.01
N LYS A 157 13.39 3.23 -6.22
CA LYS A 157 14.43 4.16 -6.68
C LYS A 157 14.38 5.44 -5.87
N ALA A 158 15.54 6.01 -5.57
CA ALA A 158 15.66 7.36 -5.00
C ALA A 158 16.22 8.32 -6.04
N ALA A 159 15.80 9.59 -6.01
CA ALA A 159 16.40 10.65 -6.82
C ALA A 159 16.36 11.98 -6.08
N TYR A 160 17.29 12.87 -6.40
CA TYR A 160 17.19 14.27 -5.98
C TYR A 160 16.19 15.01 -6.86
N ILE A 161 15.29 15.77 -6.24
CA ILE A 161 14.17 16.47 -6.88
C ILE A 161 14.25 17.96 -6.57
N ALA A 162 14.04 18.81 -7.56
CA ALA A 162 13.88 20.25 -7.32
C ALA A 162 12.59 20.51 -6.52
N ASN A 163 12.68 21.15 -5.36
CA ASN A 163 11.50 21.47 -4.54
C ASN A 163 10.86 22.82 -4.91
N GLY A 164 11.44 23.53 -5.89
CA GLY A 164 10.96 24.82 -6.40
C GLY A 164 11.50 26.04 -5.65
N GLN A 165 12.38 25.85 -4.65
CA GLN A 165 13.08 26.96 -3.99
C GLN A 165 14.40 27.28 -4.67
N LYS A 166 14.97 28.44 -4.33
CA LYS A 166 16.30 28.85 -4.78
C LYS A 166 17.34 27.83 -4.31
N VAL A 167 18.11 27.32 -5.27
CA VAL A 167 19.11 26.28 -5.01
C VAL A 167 20.34 26.87 -4.33
N LYS A 168 20.79 26.23 -3.24
CA LYS A 168 22.09 26.47 -2.61
C LYS A 168 22.87 25.18 -2.50
N ALA A 169 24.18 25.27 -2.73
CA ALA A 169 25.07 24.13 -2.58
C ALA A 169 25.28 23.80 -1.09
N GLY A 170 25.45 22.51 -0.78
CA GLY A 170 25.64 21.99 0.57
C GLY A 170 25.58 20.46 0.58
N GLN A 171 25.67 19.86 1.76
CA GLN A 171 25.46 18.42 1.91
C GLN A 171 23.99 18.07 1.64
N ALA A 172 23.73 16.94 0.98
CA ALA A 172 22.37 16.53 0.60
C ALA A 172 22.01 15.17 1.19
N ASN A 173 22.22 15.05 2.50
CA ASN A 173 21.93 13.85 3.29
C ASN A 173 20.47 13.88 3.77
N ALA A 174 19.88 12.70 3.97
CA ALA A 174 18.61 12.52 4.64
C ALA A 174 18.53 11.11 5.23
N THR A 175 17.67 10.94 6.23
CA THR A 175 17.37 9.63 6.82
C THR A 175 15.88 9.34 6.73
N MET A 176 15.54 8.11 6.34
CA MET A 176 14.18 7.58 6.35
C MET A 176 14.17 6.22 7.02
N ASN A 177 13.16 5.98 7.86
CA ASN A 177 12.85 4.67 8.40
C ASN A 177 11.76 4.01 7.56
N PHE A 178 11.77 2.68 7.46
CA PHE A 178 10.69 1.93 6.86
C PHE A 178 10.32 0.73 7.73
N GLU A 179 9.04 0.37 7.71
CA GLU A 179 8.47 -0.80 8.36
C GLU A 179 7.75 -1.65 7.33
N ILE A 180 7.89 -2.97 7.41
CA ILE A 180 7.18 -3.91 6.55
C ILE A 180 6.02 -4.50 7.33
N LEU A 181 4.82 -4.28 6.82
CA LEU A 181 3.57 -4.74 7.38
C LEU A 181 3.03 -5.87 6.51
N TYR A 182 2.63 -6.97 7.14
CA TYR A 182 2.01 -8.10 6.48
C TYR A 182 0.49 -8.05 6.74
N LYS A 183 -0.31 -8.31 5.71
CA LYS A 183 -1.74 -8.55 5.80
C LYS A 183 -2.10 -9.86 5.13
#